data_AF-A0AAJ1TI50-F1
#
_entry.id   AF-A0AAJ1TI50-F1
#
_cell.length_a   1.000
_cell.length_b   1.000
_cell.length_c   1.000
_cell.angle_alpha   90.00
_cell.angle_beta   90.00
_cell.angle_gamma   90.00
#
_symmetry.space_group_name_H-M   'P 1'
#
loop_
_entity.id
_entity.type
_entity.pdbx_description
1 polymer ?
#
loop_
_entity_poly.entity_id
_entity_poly.type
_entity_poly.pdbx_seq_one_letter_code
_entity_poly.pdbx_strand_id
1 'polypeptide(L)'
;MIGRRTFLTGALASAASAPLAGTAARALDGIERRDEVSFLRGPYNLAFYYRLNKAYRIGAGMHFFHSKQHDLLQHTRFEDRAGVDARFDKEAQEWLRDPPAIEPEMPYYSNYVDRAMHTLFRTIDWTHMHHEQTYDVMAFREIPWAEKKAWTDRAVRYYLTMQTPGVPRSVAPLELTMRRAGIMMKPYFNYFRNFYPLDQSLFYVAHWWHPAAYETQMISGNSDQEAAMAQTIDLMYREVMADRPGRMLLSREIMPRYARMSPESANIFDNLHMLHGIAYSILAYPGWSIEEKRAEMYRVIEAMGYQPGDEAYTRRFREPHPEFDPRTYPAWVRSPQGAMGMIMMDMLMEMLPMMYPGGLSKASHAAIMQQMMKNGRLGIEPGEIPGSLHDAFMQVAPGMRMMPGSTEPGETPTMMVEHMLSAWNAKAAGIPDVAPIDMTVEPSLGPARVAVR
;
A
#
# COMPACT_ATOMS: atom_id res chain seq x y z
N MET A 1 -52.98 -54.52 18.36
CA MET A 1 -52.11 -55.11 19.41
C MET A 1 -51.00 -54.10 19.67
N ILE A 2 -51.14 -53.16 20.62
CA ILE A 2 -50.82 -53.32 22.06
C ILE A 2 -49.57 -54.17 22.28
N GLY A 3 -48.48 -53.56 22.78
CA GLY A 3 -47.34 -54.29 23.31
C GLY A 3 -46.18 -53.39 23.76
N ARG A 4 -46.39 -52.66 24.86
CA ARG A 4 -45.36 -52.03 25.72
C ARG A 4 -44.18 -52.97 26.02
N ARG A 5 -42.93 -52.46 25.99
CA ARG A 5 -41.87 -52.83 26.97
C ARG A 5 -40.95 -51.63 27.26
N THR A 6 -41.19 -50.90 28.36
CA THR A 6 -40.50 -50.94 29.67
C THR A 6 -39.04 -50.47 29.66
N PHE A 7 -38.87 -49.31 30.32
CA PHE A 7 -37.63 -48.77 30.85
C PHE A 7 -36.96 -49.74 31.84
N LEU A 8 -35.64 -49.85 31.76
CA LEU A 8 -34.78 -50.22 32.88
C LEU A 8 -33.51 -49.36 32.83
N THR A 9 -33.45 -48.47 33.81
CA THR A 9 -32.30 -47.71 34.28
C THR A 9 -31.15 -48.63 34.68
N GLY A 10 -29.94 -48.34 34.20
CA GLY A 10 -28.72 -49.05 34.57
C GLY A 10 -27.50 -48.13 34.62
N ALA A 11 -27.09 -47.83 35.85
CA ALA A 11 -25.75 -47.48 36.36
C ALA A 11 -24.76 -46.70 35.46
N LEU A 12 -24.51 -45.46 35.89
CA LEU A 12 -23.31 -44.67 35.62
C LEU A 12 -22.04 -45.44 36.05
N ALA A 13 -21.21 -45.79 35.08
CA ALA A 13 -19.80 -46.12 35.32
C ALA A 13 -18.96 -44.97 34.75
N SER A 14 -18.41 -44.15 35.65
CA SER A 14 -17.46 -43.10 35.34
C SER A 14 -16.13 -43.71 34.88
N ALA A 15 -15.95 -43.84 33.57
CA ALA A 15 -14.63 -44.01 32.99
C ALA A 15 -13.95 -42.65 32.97
N ALA A 16 -12.90 -42.50 33.77
CA ALA A 16 -12.00 -41.35 33.71
C ALA A 16 -11.25 -41.35 32.37
N SER A 17 -11.85 -40.71 31.37
CA SER A 17 -11.15 -40.33 30.14
C SER A 17 -10.19 -39.19 30.46
N ALA A 18 -8.91 -39.53 30.61
CA ALA A 18 -7.83 -38.55 30.69
C ALA A 18 -7.85 -37.67 29.42
N PRO A 19 -7.82 -36.34 29.53
CA PRO A 19 -7.78 -35.47 28.37
C PRO A 19 -6.36 -35.48 27.77
N LEU A 20 -6.13 -36.37 26.81
CA LEU A 20 -4.99 -36.28 25.88
C LEU A 20 -5.17 -35.17 24.82
N ALA A 21 -6.21 -34.33 24.94
CA ALA A 21 -6.54 -33.26 24.00
C ALA A 21 -5.70 -31.97 24.16
N GLY A 22 -4.80 -31.90 25.13
CA GLY A 22 -4.06 -30.67 25.46
C GLY A 22 -2.84 -30.35 24.58
N THR A 23 -2.25 -31.33 23.90
CA THR A 23 -1.01 -31.14 23.12
C THR A 23 -1.23 -30.95 21.63
N ALA A 24 -2.31 -31.50 21.06
CA ALA A 24 -2.63 -31.30 19.63
C ALA A 24 -3.22 -29.91 19.33
N ALA A 25 -3.99 -29.33 20.26
CA ALA A 25 -4.59 -28.00 20.07
C ALA A 25 -3.54 -26.88 19.99
N ARG A 26 -2.45 -26.97 20.77
CA ARG A 26 -1.35 -25.99 20.72
C ARG A 26 -0.48 -26.07 19.47
N ALA A 27 -0.49 -27.19 18.75
CA ALA A 27 0.24 -27.33 17.48
C ALA A 27 -0.49 -26.66 16.30
N LEU A 28 -1.79 -26.36 16.46
CA LEU A 28 -2.62 -25.76 15.41
C LEU A 28 -2.69 -24.23 15.50
N ASP A 29 -2.38 -23.62 16.66
CA ASP A 29 -2.37 -22.16 16.84
C ASP A 29 -1.25 -21.44 16.04
N GLY A 30 -0.36 -22.18 15.37
CA GLY A 30 0.70 -21.65 14.50
C GLY A 30 0.47 -21.86 12.99
N ILE A 31 -0.61 -22.52 12.58
CA ILE A 31 -0.91 -22.72 11.15
C ILE A 31 -1.75 -21.55 10.66
N GLU A 32 -1.22 -20.81 9.70
CA GLU A 32 -1.97 -19.71 9.08
C GLU A 32 -3.18 -20.25 8.33
N ARG A 33 -4.33 -19.68 8.68
CA ARG A 33 -5.58 -19.89 7.95
C ARG A 33 -5.45 -19.34 6.54
N ARG A 34 -5.68 -20.23 5.56
CA ARG A 34 -5.66 -19.95 4.11
C ARG A 34 -7.05 -20.00 3.48
N ASP A 35 -8.11 -19.84 4.28
CA ASP A 35 -9.45 -19.64 3.73
C ASP A 35 -9.58 -18.22 3.17
N GLU A 36 -10.17 -18.13 1.98
CA GLU A 36 -10.32 -16.89 1.24
C GLU A 36 -11.74 -16.34 1.34
N VAL A 37 -11.82 -15.01 1.32
CA VAL A 37 -13.09 -14.30 1.20
C VAL A 37 -13.22 -13.87 -0.26
N SER A 38 -14.32 -14.26 -0.89
CA SER A 38 -14.59 -13.94 -2.30
C SER A 38 -15.11 -12.50 -2.46
N PHE A 39 -15.26 -12.07 -3.71
CA PHE A 39 -15.75 -10.75 -4.08
C PHE A 39 -17.18 -10.49 -3.58
N LEU A 40 -17.46 -9.21 -3.29
CA LEU A 40 -18.82 -8.75 -3.05
C LEU A 40 -19.62 -8.89 -4.35
N ARG A 41 -20.67 -9.70 -4.30
CA ARG A 41 -21.56 -9.86 -5.46
C ARG A 41 -22.37 -8.60 -5.73
N GLY A 42 -22.45 -8.24 -7.00
CA GLY A 42 -23.22 -7.11 -7.53
C GLY A 42 -23.36 -7.18 -9.05
N PRO A 43 -24.28 -6.40 -9.64
CA PRO A 43 -24.48 -6.37 -11.09
C PRO A 43 -23.26 -5.79 -11.85
N TYR A 44 -22.39 -5.06 -11.14
CA TYR A 44 -21.20 -4.42 -11.68
C TYR A 44 -20.00 -5.35 -11.85
N ASN A 45 -20.01 -6.56 -11.26
CA ASN A 45 -18.81 -7.41 -11.29
C ASN A 45 -18.32 -7.64 -12.73
N LEU A 46 -17.02 -7.46 -12.94
CA LEU A 46 -16.32 -7.53 -14.22
C LEU A 46 -16.64 -6.41 -15.21
N ALA A 47 -17.34 -5.35 -14.81
CA ALA A 47 -17.61 -4.22 -15.70
C ALA A 47 -16.31 -3.57 -16.21
N PHE A 48 -15.26 -3.46 -15.39
CA PHE A 48 -13.97 -2.94 -15.82
C PHE A 48 -13.30 -3.86 -16.84
N TYR A 49 -13.37 -5.18 -16.64
CA TYR A 49 -12.88 -6.18 -17.58
C TYR A 49 -13.58 -6.10 -18.93
N TYR A 50 -14.92 -6.02 -18.96
CA TYR A 50 -15.69 -6.02 -20.21
C TYR A 50 -15.65 -4.68 -20.94
N ARG A 51 -15.69 -3.57 -20.20
CA ARG A 51 -15.78 -2.22 -20.77
C ARG A 51 -14.43 -1.60 -21.06
N LEU A 52 -13.46 -1.78 -20.16
CA LEU A 52 -12.15 -1.13 -20.18
C LEU A 52 -11.03 -2.17 -20.19
N ASN A 53 -11.18 -3.22 -21.02
CA ASN A 53 -10.34 -4.42 -20.98
C ASN A 53 -8.82 -4.15 -21.03
N LYS A 54 -8.35 -3.26 -21.89
CA LYS A 54 -6.91 -2.96 -21.96
C LYS A 54 -6.39 -2.36 -20.65
N ALA A 55 -7.19 -1.51 -19.99
CA ALA A 55 -6.85 -0.94 -18.69
C ALA A 55 -6.81 -2.01 -17.59
N TYR A 56 -7.80 -2.90 -17.56
CA TYR A 56 -7.81 -4.08 -16.70
C TYR A 56 -6.54 -4.92 -16.88
N ARG A 57 -6.19 -5.26 -18.13
CA ARG A 57 -5.00 -6.07 -18.44
C ARG A 57 -3.71 -5.38 -18.00
N ILE A 58 -3.59 -4.06 -18.17
CA ILE A 58 -2.42 -3.31 -17.66
C ILE A 58 -2.30 -3.48 -16.13
N GLY A 59 -3.41 -3.38 -15.39
CA GLY A 59 -3.45 -3.68 -13.96
C GLY A 59 -2.98 -5.10 -13.63
N ALA A 60 -3.46 -6.10 -14.37
CA ALA A 60 -3.01 -7.49 -14.23
C ALA A 60 -1.50 -7.66 -14.48
N GLY A 61 -0.94 -6.94 -15.46
CA GLY A 61 0.51 -6.89 -15.70
C GLY A 61 1.28 -6.25 -14.53
N MET A 62 0.69 -5.27 -13.85
CA MET A 62 1.26 -4.67 -12.64
C MET A 62 1.26 -5.62 -11.47
N HIS A 63 0.15 -6.33 -11.24
CA HIS A 63 0.04 -7.30 -10.16
C HIS A 63 1.00 -8.49 -10.36
N PHE A 64 1.28 -8.89 -11.60
CA PHE A 64 2.35 -9.85 -11.92
C PHE A 64 3.69 -9.40 -11.34
N PHE A 65 4.15 -8.19 -11.66
CA PHE A 65 5.48 -7.78 -11.21
C PHE A 65 5.50 -7.45 -9.72
N HIS A 66 4.39 -6.94 -9.16
CA HIS A 66 4.23 -6.80 -7.71
C HIS A 66 4.39 -8.14 -7.03
N SER A 67 3.82 -9.20 -7.59
CA SER A 67 3.94 -10.53 -7.03
C SER A 67 5.38 -10.99 -7.14
N LYS A 68 5.91 -11.17 -8.36
CA LYS A 68 7.19 -11.81 -8.63
C LYS A 68 8.37 -11.16 -7.90
N GLN A 69 8.32 -9.84 -7.66
CA GLN A 69 9.35 -9.13 -6.90
C GLN A 69 9.61 -9.74 -5.51
N HIS A 70 8.59 -10.25 -4.82
CA HIS A 70 8.76 -10.77 -3.46
C HIS A 70 9.75 -11.95 -3.42
N ASP A 71 9.54 -12.97 -4.25
CA ASP A 71 10.45 -14.12 -4.33
C ASP A 71 11.80 -13.73 -4.94
N LEU A 72 11.82 -12.82 -5.92
CA LEU A 72 13.07 -12.31 -6.48
C LEU A 72 13.94 -11.68 -5.39
N LEU A 73 13.39 -10.80 -4.54
CA LEU A 73 14.15 -10.15 -3.48
C LEU A 73 14.63 -11.16 -2.42
N GLN A 74 13.80 -12.14 -2.08
CA GLN A 74 14.14 -13.11 -1.04
C GLN A 74 15.17 -14.15 -1.52
N HIS A 75 15.18 -14.50 -2.80
CA HIS A 75 16.11 -15.49 -3.36
C HIS A 75 17.37 -14.90 -3.97
N THR A 76 17.37 -13.61 -4.29
CA THR A 76 18.53 -12.93 -4.87
C THR A 76 19.58 -12.71 -3.79
N ARG A 77 20.79 -13.23 -4.00
CA ARG A 77 21.94 -12.84 -3.19
C ARG A 77 22.21 -11.36 -3.38
N PHE A 78 22.53 -10.65 -2.30
CA PHE A 78 22.64 -9.19 -2.36
C PHE A 78 23.69 -8.73 -3.38
N GLU A 79 24.78 -9.46 -3.60
CA GLU A 79 25.77 -9.16 -4.63
C GLU A 79 25.22 -9.19 -6.08
N ASP A 80 24.16 -9.95 -6.35
CA ASP A 80 23.57 -10.12 -7.67
C ASP A 80 22.46 -9.10 -7.98
N ARG A 81 22.10 -8.25 -7.01
CA ARG A 81 20.94 -7.35 -7.02
C ARG A 81 20.82 -6.48 -8.27
N ALA A 82 21.90 -5.81 -8.69
CA ALA A 82 21.87 -4.90 -9.84
C ALA A 82 21.57 -5.64 -11.15
N GLY A 83 22.06 -6.87 -11.29
CA GLY A 83 21.76 -7.70 -12.45
C GLY A 83 20.33 -8.23 -12.45
N VAL A 84 19.75 -8.50 -11.27
CA VAL A 84 18.35 -8.91 -11.13
C VAL A 84 17.42 -7.73 -11.41
N ASP A 85 17.68 -6.56 -10.81
CA ASP A 85 16.94 -5.30 -11.02
C ASP A 85 16.83 -4.98 -12.51
N ALA A 86 17.95 -4.96 -13.24
CA ALA A 86 17.94 -4.67 -14.68
C ALA A 86 17.19 -5.72 -15.54
N ARG A 87 17.26 -7.01 -15.16
CA ARG A 87 16.56 -8.07 -15.90
C ARG A 87 15.06 -8.03 -15.63
N PHE A 88 14.68 -7.82 -14.37
CA PHE A 88 13.29 -7.86 -13.97
C PHE A 88 12.54 -6.60 -14.43
N ASP A 89 13.14 -5.41 -14.34
CA ASP A 89 12.60 -4.18 -14.92
C ASP A 89 12.26 -4.36 -16.41
N LYS A 90 13.14 -5.03 -17.18
CA LYS A 90 12.87 -5.33 -18.60
C LYS A 90 11.71 -6.31 -18.76
N GLU A 91 11.71 -7.41 -18.02
CA GLU A 91 10.63 -8.41 -18.07
C GLU A 91 9.27 -7.77 -17.71
N ALA A 92 9.21 -7.01 -16.63
CA ALA A 92 8.00 -6.35 -16.17
C ALA A 92 7.49 -5.33 -17.20
N GLN A 93 8.37 -4.61 -17.90
CA GLN A 93 7.99 -3.75 -19.02
C GLN A 93 7.41 -4.52 -20.22
N GLU A 94 7.92 -5.72 -20.51
CA GLU A 94 7.36 -6.59 -21.55
C GLU A 94 5.93 -7.02 -21.19
N TRP A 95 5.70 -7.37 -19.92
CA TRP A 95 4.36 -7.66 -19.37
C TRP A 95 3.43 -6.44 -19.37
N LEU A 96 3.94 -5.22 -19.23
CA LEU A 96 3.10 -4.02 -19.40
C LEU A 96 2.77 -3.74 -20.87
N ARG A 97 3.66 -4.08 -21.79
CA ARG A 97 3.45 -3.90 -23.24
C ARG A 97 2.43 -4.89 -23.79
N ASP A 98 2.61 -6.16 -23.47
CA ASP A 98 1.70 -7.25 -23.80
C ASP A 98 1.14 -7.91 -22.52
N PRO A 99 0.16 -7.26 -21.87
CA PRO A 99 -0.33 -7.72 -20.58
C PRO A 99 -1.15 -9.00 -20.67
N PRO A 100 -1.19 -9.79 -19.58
CA PRO A 100 -1.97 -11.02 -19.54
C PRO A 100 -3.45 -10.72 -19.79
N ALA A 101 -4.19 -11.71 -20.29
CA ALA A 101 -5.61 -11.55 -20.59
C ALA A 101 -6.46 -11.43 -19.32
N ILE A 102 -6.03 -12.10 -18.26
CA ILE A 102 -6.67 -12.13 -16.94
C ILE A 102 -5.64 -11.86 -15.86
N GLU A 103 -6.11 -11.36 -14.74
CA GLU A 103 -5.30 -11.21 -13.54
C GLU A 103 -4.82 -12.56 -13.01
N PRO A 104 -3.51 -12.74 -12.80
CA PRO A 104 -3.01 -13.94 -12.17
C PRO A 104 -3.17 -13.86 -10.65
N GLU A 105 -3.43 -15.00 -10.01
CA GLU A 105 -3.28 -15.12 -8.56
C GLU A 105 -1.83 -14.83 -8.19
N MET A 106 -1.60 -13.82 -7.34
CA MET A 106 -0.25 -13.40 -6.97
C MET A 106 0.59 -14.56 -6.41
N PRO A 107 0.08 -15.47 -5.54
CA PRO A 107 0.88 -16.58 -5.03
C PRO A 107 1.51 -17.49 -6.10
N TYR A 108 1.03 -17.48 -7.35
CA TYR A 108 1.64 -18.27 -8.44
C TYR A 108 3.02 -17.78 -8.85
N TYR A 109 3.33 -16.49 -8.65
CA TYR A 109 4.62 -15.89 -8.99
C TYR A 109 5.54 -15.64 -7.80
N SER A 110 5.03 -15.82 -6.58
CA SER A 110 5.82 -15.69 -5.34
C SER A 110 5.45 -16.75 -4.30
N ASN A 111 5.60 -18.01 -4.71
CA ASN A 111 5.18 -19.16 -3.92
C ASN A 111 6.06 -19.37 -2.67
N TYR A 112 7.33 -18.94 -2.68
CA TYR A 112 8.19 -19.08 -1.52
C TYR A 112 7.78 -18.11 -0.40
N VAL A 113 7.66 -16.82 -0.72
CA VAL A 113 7.27 -15.80 0.25
C VAL A 113 5.84 -16.00 0.71
N ASP A 114 4.90 -16.41 -0.15
CA ASP A 114 3.53 -16.75 0.29
C ASP A 114 3.52 -17.90 1.32
N ARG A 115 4.37 -18.92 1.12
CA ARG A 115 4.50 -20.02 2.08
C ARG A 115 5.11 -19.57 3.40
N ALA A 116 6.09 -18.66 3.34
CA ALA A 116 6.76 -18.14 4.51
C ALA A 116 5.93 -17.10 5.27
N MET A 117 5.07 -16.34 4.59
CA MET A 117 4.44 -15.11 5.09
C MET A 117 3.03 -14.90 4.50
N HIS A 118 2.13 -15.89 4.58
CA HIS A 118 0.84 -15.86 3.85
C HIS A 118 -0.03 -14.64 4.19
N THR A 119 0.06 -14.11 5.41
CA THR A 119 -0.72 -12.92 5.80
C THR A 119 -0.40 -11.71 4.92
N LEU A 120 0.83 -11.60 4.38
CA LEU A 120 1.19 -10.55 3.41
C LEU A 120 0.35 -10.66 2.13
N PHE A 121 0.29 -11.85 1.52
CA PHE A 121 -0.47 -12.07 0.29
C PHE A 121 -1.97 -11.89 0.54
N ARG A 122 -2.49 -12.44 1.64
CA ARG A 122 -3.88 -12.21 2.04
C ARG A 122 -4.22 -10.73 2.17
N THR A 123 -3.33 -9.93 2.74
CA THR A 123 -3.53 -8.47 2.83
C THR A 123 -3.47 -7.79 1.46
N ILE A 124 -2.52 -8.15 0.62
CA ILE A 124 -2.38 -7.56 -0.72
C ILE A 124 -3.58 -7.93 -1.60
N ASP A 125 -3.86 -9.22 -1.75
CA ASP A 125 -4.93 -9.73 -2.62
C ASP A 125 -6.31 -9.22 -2.17
N TRP A 126 -6.57 -9.16 -0.86
CA TRP A 126 -7.81 -8.59 -0.34
C TRP A 126 -7.99 -7.11 -0.73
N THR A 127 -6.89 -6.37 -0.76
CA THR A 127 -6.90 -4.95 -1.11
C THR A 127 -6.99 -4.76 -2.63
N HIS A 128 -6.27 -5.55 -3.44
CA HIS A 128 -6.44 -5.56 -4.90
C HIS A 128 -7.88 -5.87 -5.31
N MET A 129 -8.49 -6.88 -4.69
CA MET A 129 -9.88 -7.23 -4.94
C MET A 129 -10.84 -6.07 -4.58
N HIS A 130 -10.55 -5.30 -3.53
CA HIS A 130 -11.31 -4.07 -3.22
C HIS A 130 -11.17 -3.04 -4.34
N HIS A 131 -9.95 -2.83 -4.86
CA HIS A 131 -9.72 -1.92 -5.98
C HIS A 131 -10.41 -2.37 -7.27
N GLU A 132 -10.34 -3.64 -7.63
CA GLU A 132 -11.06 -4.19 -8.78
C GLU A 132 -12.57 -3.98 -8.65
N GLN A 133 -13.13 -4.23 -7.47
CA GLN A 133 -14.56 -3.99 -7.23
C GLN A 133 -14.93 -2.52 -7.37
N THR A 134 -14.09 -1.60 -6.89
CA THR A 134 -14.38 -0.17 -7.05
C THR A 134 -14.17 0.33 -8.48
N TYR A 135 -13.23 -0.24 -9.24
CA TYR A 135 -13.15 -0.01 -10.70
C TYR A 135 -14.41 -0.47 -11.42
N ASP A 136 -14.90 -1.65 -11.07
CA ASP A 136 -16.12 -2.22 -11.64
C ASP A 136 -17.34 -1.33 -11.33
N VAL A 137 -17.50 -0.88 -10.09
CA VAL A 137 -18.55 0.07 -9.70
C VAL A 137 -18.47 1.33 -10.57
N MET A 138 -17.27 1.89 -10.75
CA MET A 138 -17.07 3.09 -11.57
C MET A 138 -17.31 2.84 -13.06
N ALA A 139 -16.97 1.66 -13.57
CA ALA A 139 -17.09 1.29 -14.98
C ALA A 139 -18.52 0.90 -15.40
N PHE A 140 -19.33 0.36 -14.49
CA PHE A 140 -20.65 -0.17 -14.83
C PHE A 140 -21.68 0.93 -15.16
N ARG A 141 -22.09 1.05 -16.43
CA ARG A 141 -22.88 2.19 -16.93
C ARG A 141 -24.28 2.28 -16.32
N GLU A 142 -24.83 1.14 -15.94
CA GLU A 142 -26.19 1.00 -15.45
C GLU A 142 -26.34 1.46 -14.00
N ILE A 143 -25.24 1.66 -13.26
CA ILE A 143 -25.28 2.46 -12.02
C ILE A 143 -25.34 3.93 -12.40
N PRO A 144 -26.42 4.67 -12.05
CA PRO A 144 -26.49 6.11 -12.26
C PRO A 144 -25.31 6.82 -11.58
N TRP A 145 -24.79 7.88 -12.20
CA TRP A 145 -23.62 8.60 -11.68
C TRP A 145 -23.77 9.02 -10.21
N ALA A 146 -24.94 9.55 -9.85
CA ALA A 146 -25.26 9.97 -8.48
C ALA A 146 -25.25 8.83 -7.45
N GLU A 147 -25.36 7.57 -7.90
CA GLU A 147 -25.36 6.39 -7.03
C GLU A 147 -23.97 5.75 -6.89
N LYS A 148 -22.99 6.10 -7.74
CA LYS A 148 -21.64 5.50 -7.74
C LYS A 148 -21.01 5.51 -6.36
N LYS A 149 -21.10 6.64 -5.65
CA LYS A 149 -20.58 6.76 -4.29
C LYS A 149 -21.21 5.73 -3.34
N ALA A 150 -22.53 5.57 -3.36
CA ALA A 150 -23.22 4.64 -2.44
C ALA A 150 -22.80 3.18 -2.67
N TRP A 151 -22.56 2.81 -3.93
CA TRP A 151 -22.02 1.49 -4.30
C TRP A 151 -20.56 1.32 -3.87
N THR A 152 -19.72 2.35 -4.03
CA THR A 152 -18.33 2.36 -3.54
C THR A 152 -18.29 2.26 -2.01
N ASP A 153 -19.11 3.01 -1.29
CA ASP A 153 -19.20 2.95 0.17
C ASP A 153 -19.61 1.54 0.66
N ARG A 154 -20.46 0.85 -0.11
CA ARG A 154 -20.83 -0.55 0.17
C ARG A 154 -19.63 -1.49 0.02
N ALA A 155 -18.81 -1.32 -1.01
CA ALA A 155 -17.58 -2.10 -1.21
C ALA A 155 -16.56 -1.84 -0.09
N VAL A 156 -16.35 -0.57 0.29
CA VAL A 156 -15.48 -0.21 1.43
C VAL A 156 -15.93 -0.90 2.72
N ARG A 157 -17.22 -0.84 3.06
CA ARG A 157 -17.73 -1.52 4.27
C ARG A 157 -17.50 -3.02 4.24
N TYR A 158 -17.74 -3.66 3.10
CA TYR A 158 -17.47 -5.09 2.91
C TYR A 158 -15.98 -5.40 3.12
N TYR A 159 -15.10 -4.63 2.48
CA TYR A 159 -13.65 -4.75 2.61
C TYR A 159 -13.19 -4.68 4.09
N LEU A 160 -13.71 -3.72 4.86
CA LEU A 160 -13.31 -3.53 6.25
C LEU A 160 -13.85 -4.59 7.22
N THR A 161 -14.93 -5.30 6.87
CA THR A 161 -15.66 -6.13 7.84
C THR A 161 -15.59 -7.63 7.59
N MET A 162 -15.21 -8.05 6.38
CA MET A 162 -15.32 -9.46 5.99
C MET A 162 -14.07 -10.29 6.23
N GLN A 163 -12.93 -9.64 6.46
CA GLN A 163 -11.66 -10.28 6.75
C GLN A 163 -11.31 -10.21 8.23
N THR A 164 -10.30 -11.00 8.61
CA THR A 164 -9.74 -10.98 9.96
C THR A 164 -9.21 -9.58 10.30
N PRO A 165 -9.39 -9.08 11.53
CA PRO A 165 -8.77 -7.83 11.98
C PRO A 165 -7.28 -7.77 11.63
N GLY A 166 -6.80 -6.58 11.28
CA GLY A 166 -5.42 -6.37 10.85
C GLY A 166 -5.15 -6.71 9.38
N VAL A 167 -6.00 -7.49 8.68
CA VAL A 167 -5.83 -7.74 7.23
C VAL A 167 -6.21 -6.50 6.40
N PRO A 168 -7.43 -5.94 6.52
CA PRO A 168 -7.78 -4.71 5.80
C PRO A 168 -6.84 -3.56 6.18
N ARG A 169 -6.34 -2.85 5.17
CA ARG A 169 -5.61 -1.58 5.33
C ARG A 169 -6.52 -0.50 5.90
N SER A 170 -5.92 0.43 6.63
CA SER A 170 -6.62 1.55 7.24
C SER A 170 -7.23 2.51 6.23
N VAL A 171 -8.37 3.11 6.61
CA VAL A 171 -8.99 4.27 5.94
C VAL A 171 -8.40 5.60 6.38
N ALA A 172 -7.54 5.62 7.40
CA ALA A 172 -6.81 6.80 7.80
C ALA A 172 -5.73 7.16 6.75
N PRO A 173 -5.41 8.46 6.59
CA PRO A 173 -4.40 8.90 5.63
C PRO A 173 -3.03 8.28 5.93
N LEU A 174 -2.23 8.08 4.89
CA LEU A 174 -0.91 7.44 4.97
C LEU A 174 0.01 8.10 6.00
N GLU A 175 -0.15 9.41 6.23
CA GLU A 175 0.53 10.13 7.29
C GLU A 175 0.41 9.46 8.66
N LEU A 176 -0.79 9.01 9.01
CA LEU A 176 -1.06 8.42 10.32
C LEU A 176 -0.49 7.01 10.40
N THR A 177 -0.73 6.18 9.39
CA THR A 177 -0.32 4.77 9.37
C THR A 177 1.19 4.60 9.25
N MET A 178 1.90 5.49 8.55
CA MET A 178 3.36 5.49 8.50
C MET A 178 3.98 5.75 9.88
N ARG A 179 3.35 6.62 10.68
CA ARG A 179 3.77 6.86 12.07
C ARG A 179 3.53 5.65 12.95
N ARG A 180 2.38 4.96 12.79
CA ARG A 180 2.12 3.67 13.45
C ARG A 180 3.16 2.62 13.08
N ALA A 181 3.51 2.54 11.80
CA ALA A 181 4.48 1.58 11.28
C ALA A 181 5.87 1.80 11.88
N GLY A 182 6.28 3.06 12.15
CA GLY A 182 7.49 3.36 12.90
C GLY A 182 8.79 2.91 12.21
N ILE A 183 8.84 2.96 10.89
CA ILE A 183 9.87 2.28 10.09
C ILE A 183 11.12 3.11 9.79
N MET A 184 11.12 4.42 10.00
CA MET A 184 12.18 5.30 9.48
C MET A 184 13.59 4.95 10.01
N MET A 185 13.70 4.44 11.23
CA MET A 185 14.97 4.02 11.84
C MET A 185 15.22 2.52 11.76
N LYS A 186 14.34 1.75 11.10
CA LYS A 186 14.57 0.33 10.87
C LYS A 186 15.73 0.17 9.89
N PRO A 187 16.56 -0.88 10.05
CA PRO A 187 17.77 -1.04 9.27
C PRO A 187 17.51 -1.38 7.80
N TYR A 188 16.28 -1.75 7.45
CA TYR A 188 15.85 -1.97 6.07
C TYR A 188 15.29 -0.71 5.40
N PHE A 189 15.08 0.40 6.12
CA PHE A 189 14.38 1.55 5.57
C PHE A 189 15.05 2.06 4.29
N ASN A 190 14.27 2.22 3.21
CA ASN A 190 14.67 2.55 1.85
C ASN A 190 15.57 1.53 1.10
N TYR A 191 15.85 0.34 1.64
CA TYR A 191 16.75 -0.62 0.96
C TYR A 191 16.35 -0.92 -0.49
N PHE A 192 15.06 -1.12 -0.76
CA PHE A 192 14.60 -1.42 -2.11
C PHE A 192 14.86 -0.24 -3.07
N ARG A 193 14.50 0.98 -2.67
CA ARG A 193 14.81 2.23 -3.41
C ARG A 193 16.30 2.42 -3.68
N ASN A 194 17.15 2.09 -2.71
CA ASN A 194 18.60 2.27 -2.81
C ASN A 194 19.24 1.32 -3.82
N PHE A 195 18.80 0.06 -3.80
CA PHE A 195 19.54 -1.04 -4.40
C PHE A 195 18.83 -1.72 -5.57
N TYR A 196 17.55 -1.42 -5.79
CA TYR A 196 16.73 -1.84 -6.92
C TYR A 196 16.01 -0.63 -7.53
N PRO A 197 16.74 0.43 -7.95
CA PRO A 197 16.13 1.68 -8.40
C PRO A 197 15.32 1.53 -9.70
N LEU A 198 15.66 0.57 -10.57
CA LEU A 198 14.92 0.37 -11.82
C LEU A 198 13.54 -0.21 -11.51
N ASP A 199 13.50 -1.30 -10.75
CA ASP A 199 12.27 -1.91 -10.27
C ASP A 199 11.45 -0.87 -9.48
N GLN A 200 12.04 -0.20 -8.47
CA GLN A 200 11.36 0.82 -7.66
C GLN A 200 10.71 1.93 -8.51
N SER A 201 11.40 2.39 -9.55
CA SER A 201 10.86 3.40 -10.47
C SER A 201 9.67 2.88 -11.29
N LEU A 202 9.67 1.59 -11.65
CA LEU A 202 8.55 0.93 -12.32
C LEU A 202 7.35 0.79 -11.38
N PHE A 203 7.58 0.47 -10.10
CA PHE A 203 6.52 0.47 -9.08
C PHE A 203 5.86 1.84 -8.93
N TYR A 204 6.61 2.94 -9.09
CA TYR A 204 6.01 4.27 -9.10
C TYR A 204 5.11 4.52 -10.33
N VAL A 205 5.32 3.81 -11.44
CA VAL A 205 4.37 3.81 -12.56
C VAL A 205 3.06 3.12 -12.17
N ALA A 206 3.10 2.00 -11.44
CA ALA A 206 1.87 1.40 -10.89
C ALA A 206 1.17 2.35 -9.93
N HIS A 207 1.93 3.04 -9.08
CA HIS A 207 1.40 4.03 -8.15
C HIS A 207 0.84 5.28 -8.84
N TRP A 208 1.20 5.54 -10.09
CA TRP A 208 0.54 6.53 -10.96
C TRP A 208 -0.68 5.96 -11.68
N TRP A 209 -0.57 4.76 -12.25
CA TRP A 209 -1.56 4.18 -13.17
C TRP A 209 -2.90 3.96 -12.50
N HIS A 210 -2.90 3.32 -11.34
CA HIS A 210 -4.15 2.97 -10.70
C HIS A 210 -4.97 4.20 -10.28
N PRO A 211 -4.39 5.25 -9.64
CA PRO A 211 -5.11 6.50 -9.41
C PRO A 211 -5.49 7.19 -10.73
N ALA A 212 -4.60 7.21 -11.73
CA ALA A 212 -4.90 7.82 -13.02
C ALA A 212 -6.12 7.16 -13.70
N ALA A 213 -6.28 5.85 -13.57
CA ALA A 213 -7.45 5.14 -14.08
C ALA A 213 -8.74 5.58 -13.37
N TYR A 214 -8.74 5.68 -12.03
CA TYR A 214 -9.88 6.23 -11.28
C TYR A 214 -10.20 7.65 -11.68
N GLU A 215 -9.19 8.51 -11.73
CA GLU A 215 -9.38 9.92 -12.08
C GLU A 215 -9.91 10.05 -13.51
N THR A 216 -9.47 9.17 -14.42
CA THR A 216 -9.98 9.12 -15.79
C THR A 216 -11.48 8.83 -15.79
N GLN A 217 -11.93 7.82 -15.02
CA GLN A 217 -13.36 7.54 -14.86
C GLN A 217 -14.11 8.72 -14.22
N MET A 218 -13.48 9.42 -13.28
CA MET A 218 -14.05 10.60 -12.61
C MET A 218 -14.22 11.81 -13.52
N ILE A 219 -13.38 12.02 -14.53
CA ILE A 219 -13.50 13.18 -15.44
C ILE A 219 -14.39 12.91 -16.66
N SER A 220 -14.68 11.64 -16.95
CA SER A 220 -15.41 11.24 -18.17
C SER A 220 -16.85 10.79 -17.93
N GLY A 221 -17.29 10.68 -16.68
CA GLY A 221 -18.65 10.22 -16.34
C GLY A 221 -18.89 8.77 -16.77
N ASN A 222 -20.16 8.39 -16.95
CA ASN A 222 -20.54 7.09 -17.52
C ASN A 222 -20.44 7.08 -19.05
N SER A 223 -20.50 8.23 -19.75
CA SER A 223 -20.53 8.28 -21.23
C SER A 223 -19.19 8.00 -21.88
N ASP A 224 -18.09 8.59 -21.38
CA ASP A 224 -16.90 8.81 -22.19
C ASP A 224 -15.64 8.07 -21.69
N GLN A 225 -15.78 7.11 -20.76
CA GLN A 225 -14.64 6.44 -20.12
C GLN A 225 -13.70 5.74 -21.11
N GLU A 226 -14.22 5.10 -22.15
CA GLU A 226 -13.42 4.35 -23.13
C GLU A 226 -12.46 5.28 -23.89
N ALA A 227 -12.97 6.42 -24.35
CA ALA A 227 -12.18 7.40 -25.08
C ALA A 227 -11.14 8.08 -24.16
N ALA A 228 -11.55 8.42 -22.94
CA ALA A 228 -10.65 9.02 -21.95
C ALA A 228 -9.55 8.02 -21.52
N MET A 229 -9.90 6.77 -21.25
CA MET A 229 -8.97 5.71 -20.86
C MET A 229 -7.97 5.38 -21.96
N ALA A 230 -8.40 5.38 -23.22
CA ALA A 230 -7.48 5.23 -24.34
C ALA A 230 -6.42 6.34 -24.38
N GLN A 231 -6.79 7.60 -24.08
CA GLN A 231 -5.86 8.73 -24.01
C GLN A 231 -4.90 8.61 -22.81
N THR A 232 -5.39 8.19 -21.65
CA THR A 232 -4.55 7.94 -20.46
C THR A 232 -3.55 6.80 -20.70
N ILE A 233 -3.98 5.72 -21.38
CA ILE A 233 -3.10 4.60 -21.77
C ILE A 233 -2.05 5.06 -22.79
N ASP A 234 -2.43 5.86 -23.80
CA ASP A 234 -1.46 6.43 -24.75
C ASP A 234 -0.39 7.25 -24.03
N LEU A 235 -0.80 8.15 -23.13
CA LEU A 235 0.11 8.95 -22.32
C LEU A 235 1.05 8.07 -21.48
N MET A 236 0.54 7.00 -20.87
CA MET A 236 1.36 6.08 -20.08
C MET A 236 2.53 5.56 -20.91
N TYR A 237 2.25 4.99 -22.08
CA TYR A 237 3.27 4.42 -22.93
C TYR A 237 4.17 5.47 -23.60
N ARG A 238 3.61 6.64 -23.95
CA ARG A 238 4.33 7.72 -24.66
C ARG A 238 5.24 8.54 -23.76
N GLU A 239 4.83 8.80 -22.52
CA GLU A 239 5.55 9.70 -21.61
C GLU A 239 5.93 9.02 -20.29
N VAL A 240 4.97 8.44 -19.56
CA VAL A 240 5.19 7.97 -18.18
C VAL A 240 6.19 6.82 -18.09
N MET A 241 6.14 5.86 -19.03
CA MET A 241 7.07 4.73 -19.03
C MET A 241 8.51 5.15 -19.35
N ALA A 242 8.68 6.21 -20.13
CA ALA A 242 9.99 6.71 -20.56
C ALA A 242 10.62 7.67 -19.54
N ASP A 243 9.81 8.45 -18.84
CA ASP A 243 10.20 9.42 -17.82
C ASP A 243 9.37 9.11 -16.56
N ARG A 244 9.77 8.08 -15.81
CA ARG A 244 8.95 7.53 -14.71
C ARG A 244 8.84 8.50 -13.54
N PRO A 245 7.77 8.45 -12.73
CA PRO A 245 7.67 9.26 -11.53
C PRO A 245 8.87 9.04 -10.60
N GLY A 246 9.44 10.12 -10.05
CA GLY A 246 10.61 10.05 -9.18
C GLY A 246 10.33 9.63 -7.74
N ARG A 247 9.07 9.34 -7.40
CA ARG A 247 8.59 8.97 -6.05
C ARG A 247 7.26 8.23 -6.11
N MET A 248 6.85 7.68 -4.98
CA MET A 248 5.46 7.28 -4.78
C MET A 248 4.55 8.52 -4.81
N LEU A 249 3.59 8.51 -5.73
CA LEU A 249 2.53 9.50 -5.84
C LEU A 249 1.38 9.07 -4.94
N LEU A 250 0.80 9.99 -4.19
CA LEU A 250 -0.37 9.69 -3.36
C LEU A 250 -1.65 9.85 -4.16
N SER A 251 -2.67 9.10 -3.76
CA SER A 251 -4.00 9.09 -4.36
C SER A 251 -4.58 10.48 -4.46
N ARG A 252 -4.46 11.30 -3.41
CA ARG A 252 -4.95 12.70 -3.42
C ARG A 252 -4.24 13.64 -4.39
N GLU A 253 -3.08 13.24 -4.92
CA GLU A 253 -2.35 14.02 -5.93
C GLU A 253 -2.80 13.65 -7.34
N ILE A 254 -3.03 12.36 -7.61
CA ILE A 254 -3.30 11.82 -8.97
C ILE A 254 -4.78 11.51 -9.22
N MET A 255 -5.56 11.24 -8.17
CA MET A 255 -7.01 11.06 -8.23
C MET A 255 -7.78 11.99 -7.29
N PRO A 256 -7.59 13.32 -7.40
CA PRO A 256 -8.22 14.29 -6.50
C PRO A 256 -9.74 14.12 -6.41
N ARG A 257 -10.44 13.95 -7.55
CA ARG A 257 -11.90 13.86 -7.58
C ARG A 257 -12.39 12.56 -6.94
N TYR A 258 -11.72 11.44 -7.22
CA TYR A 258 -12.05 10.15 -6.59
C TYR A 258 -11.77 10.19 -5.08
N ALA A 259 -10.65 10.77 -4.65
CA ALA A 259 -10.30 10.92 -3.24
C ALA A 259 -11.30 11.78 -2.47
N ARG A 260 -11.98 12.74 -3.10
CA ARG A 260 -13.10 13.46 -2.48
C ARG A 260 -14.39 12.65 -2.42
N MET A 261 -14.64 11.80 -3.43
CA MET A 261 -15.81 10.93 -3.49
C MET A 261 -15.75 9.83 -2.42
N SER A 262 -14.64 9.09 -2.36
CA SER A 262 -14.39 8.00 -1.40
C SER A 262 -12.96 8.10 -0.84
N PRO A 263 -12.72 9.03 0.10
CA PRO A 263 -11.41 9.16 0.73
C PRO A 263 -10.99 7.90 1.49
N GLU A 264 -11.94 7.11 2.00
CA GLU A 264 -11.71 5.81 2.62
C GLU A 264 -10.96 4.89 1.65
N SER A 265 -11.51 4.73 0.44
CA SER A 265 -10.92 3.88 -0.61
C SER A 265 -9.59 4.42 -1.12
N ALA A 266 -9.44 5.75 -1.21
CA ALA A 266 -8.18 6.36 -1.62
C ALA A 266 -7.06 6.16 -0.58
N ASN A 267 -7.38 6.29 0.71
CA ASN A 267 -6.41 6.06 1.77
C ASN A 267 -6.04 4.58 1.90
N ILE A 268 -7.01 3.65 1.76
CA ILE A 268 -6.74 2.20 1.68
C ILE A 268 -5.69 1.91 0.59
N PHE A 269 -5.79 2.60 -0.54
CA PHE A 269 -4.87 2.44 -1.66
C PHE A 269 -3.46 2.92 -1.34
N ASP A 270 -3.33 4.14 -0.83
CA ASP A 270 -2.04 4.69 -0.41
C ASP A 270 -1.37 3.80 0.66
N ASN A 271 -2.16 3.25 1.58
CA ASN A 271 -1.67 2.33 2.62
C ASN A 271 -1.17 1.00 2.06
N LEU A 272 -1.84 0.42 1.06
CA LEU A 272 -1.36 -0.78 0.36
C LEU A 272 -0.07 -0.51 -0.42
N HIS A 273 -0.06 0.56 -1.22
CA HIS A 273 1.09 0.90 -2.05
C HIS A 273 2.36 1.16 -1.24
N MET A 274 2.20 1.78 -0.07
CA MET A 274 3.32 1.90 0.86
C MET A 274 3.71 0.54 1.45
N LEU A 275 2.75 -0.33 1.80
CA LEU A 275 3.04 -1.68 2.30
C LEU A 275 3.90 -2.48 1.29
N HIS A 276 3.65 -2.38 -0.02
CA HIS A 276 4.51 -3.00 -1.03
C HIS A 276 5.97 -2.52 -0.91
N GLY A 277 6.21 -1.21 -0.90
CA GLY A 277 7.56 -0.66 -0.77
C GLY A 277 8.27 -1.07 0.53
N ILE A 278 7.51 -1.16 1.63
CA ILE A 278 8.03 -1.64 2.91
C ILE A 278 8.37 -3.12 2.84
N ALA A 279 7.47 -3.94 2.30
CA ALA A 279 7.65 -5.37 2.13
C ALA A 279 8.91 -5.68 1.29
N TYR A 280 9.08 -4.97 0.18
CA TYR A 280 10.26 -5.09 -0.66
C TYR A 280 11.54 -4.70 0.09
N SER A 281 11.51 -3.63 0.88
CA SER A 281 12.67 -3.22 1.67
C SER A 281 13.05 -4.27 2.72
N ILE A 282 12.06 -4.86 3.42
CA ILE A 282 12.26 -5.95 4.38
C ILE A 282 12.87 -7.19 3.68
N LEU A 283 12.32 -7.59 2.54
CA LEU A 283 12.79 -8.76 1.79
C LEU A 283 14.20 -8.53 1.19
N ALA A 284 14.50 -7.32 0.73
CA ALA A 284 15.81 -6.95 0.19
C ALA A 284 16.90 -6.86 1.27
N TYR A 285 16.54 -6.67 2.54
CA TYR A 285 17.50 -6.50 3.62
C TYR A 285 18.20 -7.83 3.95
N PRO A 286 19.54 -7.92 3.81
CA PRO A 286 20.26 -9.18 4.00
C PRO A 286 20.54 -9.51 5.47
N GLY A 287 20.33 -8.56 6.38
CA GLY A 287 20.72 -8.69 7.79
C GLY A 287 19.79 -9.53 8.65
N TRP A 288 18.68 -10.05 8.10
CA TRP A 288 17.66 -10.79 8.83
C TRP A 288 17.35 -12.15 8.20
N SER A 289 17.05 -13.13 9.05
CA SER A 289 16.48 -14.41 8.64
C SER A 289 15.07 -14.24 8.06
N ILE A 290 14.54 -15.28 7.42
CA ILE A 290 13.16 -15.24 6.91
C ILE A 290 12.14 -15.15 8.06
N GLU A 291 12.43 -15.75 9.20
CA GLU A 291 11.59 -15.68 10.41
C GLU A 291 11.58 -14.26 11.00
N GLU A 292 12.73 -13.58 11.04
CA GLU A 292 12.85 -12.20 11.49
C GLU A 292 12.15 -11.24 10.53
N LYS A 293 12.33 -11.42 9.22
CA LYS A 293 11.58 -10.68 8.19
C LYS A 293 10.08 -10.90 8.35
N ARG A 294 9.62 -12.13 8.68
CA ARG A 294 8.20 -12.46 8.91
C ARG A 294 7.66 -11.72 10.11
N ALA A 295 8.39 -11.75 11.22
CA ALA A 295 8.00 -11.02 12.43
C ALA A 295 7.83 -9.52 12.14
N GLU A 296 8.78 -8.90 11.44
CA GLU A 296 8.68 -7.48 11.07
C GLU A 296 7.54 -7.22 10.08
N MET A 297 7.40 -8.05 9.04
CA MET A 297 6.33 -7.90 8.05
C MET A 297 4.96 -7.88 8.74
N TYR A 298 4.73 -8.80 9.67
CA TYR A 298 3.42 -8.93 10.34
C TYR A 298 3.17 -7.79 11.30
N ARG A 299 4.21 -7.31 11.98
CA ARG A 299 4.14 -6.08 12.79
C ARG A 299 3.73 -4.88 11.93
N VAL A 300 4.33 -4.71 10.74
CA VAL A 300 3.98 -3.62 9.82
C VAL A 300 2.55 -3.76 9.29
N ILE A 301 2.15 -4.99 8.91
CA ILE A 301 0.79 -5.28 8.45
C ILE A 301 -0.23 -4.87 9.51
N GLU A 302 -0.01 -5.23 10.77
CA GLU A 302 -0.87 -4.85 11.89
C GLU A 302 -0.89 -3.33 12.10
N ALA A 303 0.29 -2.70 12.13
CA ALA A 303 0.43 -1.26 12.39
C ALA A 303 -0.25 -0.38 11.32
N MET A 304 -0.25 -0.81 10.07
CA MET A 304 -0.92 -0.14 8.94
C MET A 304 -2.35 -0.65 8.68
N GLY A 305 -2.78 -1.65 9.44
CA GLY A 305 -4.12 -2.20 9.37
C GLY A 305 -5.18 -1.22 9.86
N TYR A 306 -6.42 -1.46 9.47
CA TYR A 306 -7.57 -0.70 9.94
C TYR A 306 -7.76 -0.86 11.45
N GLN A 307 -7.90 0.28 12.12
CA GLN A 307 -8.21 0.36 13.55
C GLN A 307 -9.52 1.13 13.73
N PRO A 308 -10.42 0.67 14.63
CA PRO A 308 -11.66 1.40 14.93
C PRO A 308 -11.38 2.85 15.30
N GLY A 309 -12.06 3.79 14.63
CA GLY A 309 -11.88 5.24 14.82
C GLY A 309 -11.02 5.92 13.74
N ASP A 310 -10.39 5.15 12.85
CA ASP A 310 -9.66 5.68 11.68
C ASP A 310 -10.55 6.52 10.75
N GLU A 311 -11.86 6.28 10.75
CA GLU A 311 -12.86 7.04 10.01
C GLU A 311 -12.82 8.54 10.36
N ALA A 312 -12.49 8.88 11.61
CA ALA A 312 -12.42 10.27 12.07
C ALA A 312 -11.34 11.08 11.34
N TYR A 313 -10.34 10.41 10.76
CA TYR A 313 -9.22 11.05 10.06
C TYR A 313 -9.29 10.95 8.55
N THR A 314 -10.24 10.18 8.02
CA THR A 314 -10.27 9.79 6.61
C THR A 314 -10.20 10.99 5.66
N ARG A 315 -10.84 12.12 6.02
CA ARG A 315 -10.88 13.34 5.19
C ARG A 315 -9.78 14.35 5.53
N ARG A 316 -8.89 14.05 6.49
CA ARG A 316 -7.86 14.98 7.01
C ARG A 316 -6.60 14.95 6.14
N PHE A 317 -6.73 15.38 4.90
CA PHE A 317 -5.60 15.54 3.98
C PHE A 317 -5.74 16.79 3.10
N ARG A 318 -4.60 17.23 2.55
CA ARG A 318 -4.55 18.36 1.61
C ARG A 318 -4.67 17.86 0.18
N GLU A 319 -5.42 18.58 -0.65
CA GLU A 319 -5.57 18.32 -2.10
C GLU A 319 -4.71 19.35 -2.87
N PRO A 320 -3.47 19.02 -3.25
CA PRO A 320 -2.57 20.00 -3.88
C PRO A 320 -2.91 20.27 -5.35
N HIS A 321 -3.59 19.35 -6.02
CA HIS A 321 -3.84 19.39 -7.47
C HIS A 321 -5.30 19.03 -7.79
N PRO A 322 -6.30 19.81 -7.31
CA PRO A 322 -7.73 19.49 -7.45
C PRO A 322 -8.20 19.34 -8.90
N GLU A 323 -7.50 19.98 -9.83
CA GLU A 323 -7.85 20.03 -11.25
C GLU A 323 -7.00 19.10 -12.12
N PHE A 324 -6.21 18.20 -11.53
CA PHE A 324 -5.35 17.30 -12.28
C PHE A 324 -6.14 16.49 -13.33
N ASP A 325 -5.55 16.33 -14.51
CA ASP A 325 -6.09 15.56 -15.63
C ASP A 325 -5.10 14.44 -15.95
N PRO A 326 -5.46 13.16 -15.75
CA PRO A 326 -4.57 12.01 -15.93
C PRO A 326 -4.14 11.79 -17.38
N ARG A 327 -4.73 12.52 -18.33
CA ARG A 327 -4.30 12.56 -19.75
C ARG A 327 -3.13 13.51 -19.97
N THR A 328 -2.57 14.09 -18.91
CA THR A 328 -1.39 14.95 -18.94
C THR A 328 -0.32 14.46 -17.98
N TYR A 329 0.94 14.79 -18.27
CA TYR A 329 2.09 14.39 -17.44
C TYR A 329 2.92 15.60 -16.99
N PRO A 330 2.40 16.44 -16.07
CA PRO A 330 3.07 17.67 -15.67
C PRO A 330 4.35 17.42 -14.86
N ALA A 331 5.22 18.44 -14.79
CA ALA A 331 6.54 18.33 -14.17
C ALA A 331 6.51 17.87 -12.71
N TRP A 332 5.47 18.25 -11.95
CA TRP A 332 5.33 17.85 -10.55
C TRP A 332 5.04 16.36 -10.36
N VAL A 333 4.46 15.67 -11.36
CA VAL A 333 4.23 14.21 -11.30
C VAL A 333 5.55 13.44 -11.48
N ARG A 334 6.43 13.94 -12.35
CA ARG A 334 7.79 13.41 -12.57
C ARG A 334 8.70 13.66 -11.39
N SER A 335 8.47 14.79 -10.72
CA SER A 335 9.34 15.32 -9.67
C SER A 335 9.49 14.34 -8.48
N PRO A 336 10.70 14.24 -7.91
CA PRO A 336 10.90 13.52 -6.65
C PRO A 336 10.36 14.31 -5.44
N GLN A 337 9.80 15.51 -5.63
CA GLN A 337 9.13 16.30 -4.59
C GLN A 337 7.61 16.09 -4.60
N GLY A 338 7.00 16.15 -3.41
CA GLY A 338 5.55 16.21 -3.23
C GLY A 338 5.10 15.61 -1.92
N ALA A 339 3.87 15.09 -1.88
CA ALA A 339 3.24 14.68 -0.63
C ALA A 339 4.06 13.68 0.18
N MET A 340 4.54 12.60 -0.45
CA MET A 340 5.30 11.57 0.26
C MET A 340 6.57 12.14 0.92
N GLY A 341 7.32 12.99 0.22
CA GLY A 341 8.52 13.64 0.78
C GLY A 341 8.19 14.53 1.98
N MET A 342 7.04 15.24 1.96
CA MET A 342 6.57 16.03 3.10
C MET A 342 6.23 15.14 4.31
N ILE A 343 5.55 14.01 4.10
CA ILE A 343 5.24 13.05 5.17
C ILE A 343 6.52 12.58 5.85
N MET A 344 7.50 12.15 5.05
CA MET A 344 8.77 11.65 5.57
C MET A 344 9.56 12.73 6.32
N MET A 345 9.53 13.96 5.83
CA MET A 345 10.19 15.09 6.50
C MET A 345 9.50 15.45 7.82
N ASP A 346 8.17 15.49 7.85
CA ASP A 346 7.42 15.72 9.09
C ASP A 346 7.77 14.66 10.14
N MET A 347 7.74 13.38 9.77
CA MET A 347 8.11 12.28 10.66
C MET A 347 9.55 12.43 11.17
N LEU A 348 10.51 12.74 10.29
CA LEU A 348 11.88 13.01 10.73
C LEU A 348 11.92 14.12 11.79
N MET A 349 11.26 15.26 11.53
CA MET A 349 11.26 16.39 12.46
C MET A 349 10.63 16.06 13.81
N GLU A 350 9.61 15.19 13.83
CA GLU A 350 9.00 14.66 15.05
C GLU A 350 9.95 13.72 15.82
N MET A 351 10.77 12.95 15.11
CA MET A 351 11.68 11.98 15.73
C MET A 351 12.96 12.62 16.30
N LEU A 352 13.47 13.68 15.66
CA LEU A 352 14.76 14.29 16.01
C LEU A 352 14.92 14.68 17.49
N PRO A 353 13.93 15.30 18.16
CA PRO A 353 14.05 15.65 19.58
C PRO A 353 14.24 14.43 20.49
N MET A 354 13.66 13.28 20.12
CA MET A 354 13.81 12.03 20.87
C MET A 354 15.14 11.35 20.61
N MET A 355 15.62 11.42 19.36
CA MET A 355 16.90 10.84 18.93
C MET A 355 18.10 11.64 19.46
N TYR A 356 17.95 12.95 19.61
CA TYR A 356 18.99 13.87 20.07
C TYR A 356 18.44 14.82 21.15
N PRO A 357 18.23 14.34 22.40
CA PRO A 357 17.61 15.14 23.46
C PRO A 357 18.45 16.36 23.88
N GLY A 358 19.76 16.34 23.63
CA GLY A 358 20.66 17.50 23.81
C GLY A 358 20.62 18.51 22.66
N GLY A 359 19.78 18.27 21.64
CA GLY A 359 19.78 19.00 20.39
C GLY A 359 20.91 18.59 19.45
N LEU A 360 20.81 19.09 18.21
CA LEU A 360 21.84 18.91 17.18
C LEU A 360 22.63 20.20 16.99
N SER A 361 23.92 20.08 16.69
CA SER A 361 24.67 21.21 16.14
C SER A 361 24.07 21.64 14.80
N LYS A 362 24.23 22.92 14.42
CA LYS A 362 23.76 23.42 13.13
C LYS A 362 24.32 22.62 11.95
N ALA A 363 25.58 22.19 12.04
CA ALA A 363 26.24 21.38 11.02
C ALA A 363 25.64 19.96 10.94
N SER A 364 25.45 19.29 12.07
CA SER A 364 24.85 17.95 12.13
C SER A 364 23.40 17.95 11.64
N HIS A 365 22.61 18.96 12.02
CA HIS A 365 21.25 19.12 11.52
C HIS A 365 21.23 19.32 10.00
N ALA A 366 22.10 20.17 9.45
CA ALA A 366 22.20 20.36 8.01
C ALA A 366 22.61 19.06 7.28
N ALA A 367 23.53 18.29 7.85
CA ALA A 367 23.98 17.02 7.27
C ALA A 367 22.87 15.95 7.29
N ILE A 368 22.10 15.84 8.38
CA ILE A 368 20.91 14.98 8.46
C ILE A 368 19.90 15.36 7.38
N MET A 369 19.56 16.64 7.25
CA MET A 369 18.61 17.11 6.24
C MET A 369 19.10 16.82 4.83
N GLN A 370 20.40 16.98 4.58
CA GLN A 370 20.99 16.63 3.29
C GLN A 370 20.87 15.13 2.99
N GLN A 371 21.18 14.25 3.96
CA GLN A 371 21.03 12.81 3.78
C GLN A 371 19.57 12.41 3.57
N MET A 372 18.64 13.02 4.31
CA MET A 372 17.21 12.80 4.15
C MET A 372 16.72 13.16 2.73
N MET A 373 17.13 14.32 2.20
CA MET A 373 16.75 14.75 0.86
C MET A 373 17.32 13.86 -0.25
N LYS A 374 18.53 13.30 -0.06
CA LYS A 374 19.14 12.34 -0.99
C LYS A 374 18.44 10.98 -0.93
N ASN A 375 18.20 10.47 0.27
CA ASN A 375 17.47 9.22 0.52
C ASN A 375 16.03 9.25 -0.04
N GLY A 376 15.46 10.43 -0.28
CA GLY A 376 14.14 10.59 -0.90
C GLY A 376 14.12 10.46 -2.43
N ARG A 377 15.27 10.27 -3.11
CA ARG A 377 15.37 10.15 -4.58
C ARG A 377 15.55 8.70 -5.01
N LEU A 378 15.42 8.35 -6.28
CA LEU A 378 15.65 6.96 -6.72
C LEU A 378 17.15 6.63 -6.73
N GLY A 379 17.53 5.47 -6.17
CA GLY A 379 18.94 5.03 -6.11
C GLY A 379 19.81 5.87 -5.18
N ILE A 380 21.06 5.45 -5.01
CA ILE A 380 22.03 6.14 -4.14
C ILE A 380 22.59 7.37 -4.88
N GLU A 381 22.33 8.57 -4.34
CA GLU A 381 22.79 9.83 -4.95
C GLU A 381 24.27 10.14 -4.65
N PRO A 382 24.94 10.97 -5.46
CA PRO A 382 26.30 11.43 -5.15
C PRO A 382 26.44 12.04 -3.75
N GLY A 383 27.32 11.44 -2.93
CA GLY A 383 27.56 11.81 -1.54
C GLY A 383 26.42 11.47 -0.58
N GLU A 384 25.46 10.65 -1.00
CA GLU A 384 24.60 9.91 -0.08
C GLU A 384 25.43 8.81 0.59
N ILE A 385 25.17 8.56 1.87
CA ILE A 385 25.80 7.44 2.58
C ILE A 385 25.04 6.16 2.19
N PRO A 386 25.71 5.15 1.60
CA PRO A 386 25.07 3.89 1.26
C PRO A 386 24.53 3.17 2.50
N GLY A 387 23.38 2.50 2.36
CA GLY A 387 22.72 1.77 3.45
C GLY A 387 21.31 2.29 3.69
N SER A 388 20.81 2.19 4.91
CA SER A 388 19.52 2.77 5.32
C SER A 388 19.68 4.23 5.76
N LEU A 389 18.55 4.92 5.95
CA LEU A 389 18.54 6.26 6.56
C LEU A 389 19.17 6.26 7.97
N HIS A 390 18.95 5.19 8.74
CA HIS A 390 19.59 4.97 10.03
C HIS A 390 21.12 5.01 9.93
N ASP A 391 21.69 4.28 8.96
CA ASP A 391 23.14 4.19 8.78
C ASP A 391 23.74 5.55 8.41
N ALA A 392 23.05 6.29 7.53
CA ALA A 392 23.44 7.64 7.17
C ALA A 392 23.47 8.58 8.39
N PHE A 393 22.48 8.52 9.28
CA PHE A 393 22.40 9.38 10.45
C PHE A 393 23.46 9.06 11.49
N MET A 394 23.71 7.77 11.76
CA MET A 394 24.77 7.33 12.67
C MET A 394 26.15 7.85 12.25
N GLN A 395 26.36 8.03 10.94
CA GLN A 395 27.62 8.55 10.42
C GLN A 395 27.70 10.09 10.41
N VAL A 396 26.64 10.82 10.03
CA VAL A 396 26.72 12.30 9.94
C VAL A 396 26.43 13.03 11.26
N ALA A 397 25.76 12.35 12.19
CA ALA A 397 25.38 12.88 13.48
C ALA A 397 25.49 11.77 14.54
N PRO A 398 26.72 11.39 14.92
CA PRO A 398 26.93 10.35 15.91
C PRO A 398 26.33 10.75 17.28
N GLY A 399 26.04 9.76 18.11
CA GLY A 399 25.39 9.97 19.41
C GLY A 399 23.86 9.94 19.37
N MET A 400 23.30 9.43 18.27
CA MET A 400 21.87 9.13 18.17
C MET A 400 21.44 8.16 19.27
N ARG A 401 20.41 8.53 20.03
CA ARG A 401 19.79 7.64 21.02
C ARG A 401 18.83 6.69 20.30
N MET A 402 19.18 5.41 20.29
CA MET A 402 18.27 4.36 19.83
C MET A 402 17.23 4.05 20.90
N MET A 403 15.96 4.00 20.49
CA MET A 403 14.87 3.55 21.34
C MET A 403 14.71 2.04 21.22
N PRO A 404 14.31 1.30 22.27
CA PRO A 404 14.00 -0.11 22.16
C PRO A 404 13.02 -0.41 21.02
N GLY A 405 13.25 -1.47 20.26
CA GLY A 405 12.44 -1.87 19.11
C GLY A 405 12.69 -1.10 17.81
N SER A 406 13.65 -0.17 17.79
CA SER A 406 13.96 0.63 16.59
C SER A 406 14.68 -0.18 15.53
N THR A 407 15.46 -1.18 15.92
CA THR A 407 16.32 -1.97 15.01
C THR A 407 16.00 -3.45 15.01
N GLU A 408 15.30 -3.93 16.02
CA GLU A 408 14.95 -5.33 16.22
C GLU A 408 13.80 -5.73 15.28
N PRO A 409 13.84 -6.91 14.66
CA PRO A 409 12.75 -7.40 13.82
C PRO A 409 11.50 -7.69 14.64
N GLY A 410 10.33 -7.26 14.18
CA GLY A 410 9.05 -7.57 14.84
C GLY A 410 8.74 -6.74 16.08
N GLU A 411 9.65 -5.86 16.51
CA GLU A 411 9.41 -4.96 17.63
C GLU A 411 8.97 -3.56 17.15
N THR A 412 8.07 -2.92 17.90
CA THR A 412 7.63 -1.54 17.62
C THR A 412 8.41 -0.59 18.53
N PRO A 413 9.00 0.50 18.02
CA PRO A 413 9.60 1.54 18.85
C PRO A 413 8.52 2.40 19.52
N THR A 414 7.80 1.82 20.49
CA THR A 414 6.54 2.35 21.05
C THR A 414 6.63 3.82 21.46
N MET A 415 7.65 4.20 22.22
CA MET A 415 7.82 5.59 22.65
C MET A 415 7.94 6.58 21.48
N MET A 416 8.64 6.17 20.42
CA MET A 416 8.82 6.99 19.22
C MET A 416 7.51 7.11 18.45
N VAL A 417 6.82 5.99 18.27
CA VAL A 417 5.52 5.94 17.59
C VAL A 417 4.49 6.80 18.33
N GLU A 418 4.36 6.65 19.64
CA GLU A 418 3.45 7.46 20.46
C GLU A 418 3.74 8.96 20.37
N HIS A 419 5.02 9.34 20.35
CA HIS A 419 5.43 10.73 20.19
C HIS A 419 5.03 11.29 18.82
N MET A 420 5.35 10.58 17.74
CA MET A 420 4.97 10.98 16.37
C MET A 420 3.45 11.06 16.20
N LEU A 421 2.71 10.10 16.75
CA LEU A 421 1.24 10.10 16.72
C LEU A 421 0.66 11.29 17.48
N SER A 422 1.20 11.61 18.65
CA SER A 422 0.80 12.78 19.42
C SER A 422 1.03 14.09 18.65
N ALA A 423 2.23 14.25 18.06
CA ALA A 423 2.57 15.42 17.25
C ALA A 423 1.66 15.54 16.01
N TRP A 424 1.40 14.43 15.33
CA TRP A 424 0.50 14.41 14.19
C TRP A 424 -0.94 14.73 14.58
N ASN A 425 -1.46 14.18 15.68
CA ASN A 425 -2.82 14.48 16.14
C ASN A 425 -2.99 15.97 16.44
N ALA A 426 -2.00 16.60 17.06
CA ALA A 426 -1.99 18.04 17.29
C ALA A 426 -2.03 18.84 15.97
N LYS A 427 -1.27 18.40 14.96
CA LYS A 427 -1.28 18.99 13.61
C LYS A 427 -2.61 18.75 12.88
N ALA A 428 -3.15 17.54 12.95
CA ALA A 428 -4.36 17.11 12.27
C ALA A 428 -5.60 17.87 12.73
N ALA A 429 -5.64 18.30 14.00
CA ALA A 429 -6.69 19.18 14.52
C ALA A 429 -6.83 20.50 13.72
N GLY A 430 -5.73 20.97 13.12
CA GLY A 430 -5.71 22.17 12.26
C GLY A 430 -5.86 21.90 10.76
N ILE A 431 -5.94 20.63 10.33
CA ILE A 431 -6.16 20.28 8.91
C ILE A 431 -7.67 20.22 8.66
N PRO A 432 -8.25 21.07 7.80
CA PRO A 432 -9.67 20.99 7.48
C PRO A 432 -9.99 19.69 6.75
N ASP A 433 -11.19 19.17 6.93
CA ASP A 433 -11.68 18.04 6.14
C ASP A 433 -11.79 18.44 4.66
N VAL A 434 -11.36 17.56 3.77
CA VAL A 434 -11.55 17.77 2.33
C VAL A 434 -13.05 17.74 2.01
N ALA A 435 -13.51 18.73 1.24
CA ALA A 435 -14.90 18.82 0.82
C ALA A 435 -15.28 17.59 -0.03
N PRO A 436 -16.51 17.06 0.13
CA PRO A 436 -17.02 16.03 -0.78
C PRO A 436 -17.20 16.60 -2.19
N ILE A 437 -17.05 15.75 -3.19
CA ILE A 437 -17.41 16.09 -4.57
C ILE A 437 -18.92 15.91 -4.78
N ASP A 438 -19.52 16.80 -5.54
CA ASP A 438 -20.92 16.70 -5.94
C ASP A 438 -21.10 15.61 -7.00
N MET A 439 -21.81 14.54 -6.65
CA MET A 439 -22.12 13.42 -7.54
C MET A 439 -23.46 13.58 -8.25
N THR A 440 -24.22 14.65 -8.00
CA THR A 440 -25.49 14.91 -8.71
C THR A 440 -25.28 15.40 -10.14
N VAL A 441 -24.08 15.87 -10.44
CA VAL A 441 -23.68 16.32 -11.78
C VAL A 441 -22.72 15.29 -12.37
N GLU A 442 -23.17 14.62 -13.43
CA GLU A 442 -22.31 13.76 -14.22
C GLU A 442 -21.33 14.61 -15.04
N PRO A 443 -20.01 14.38 -14.91
CA PRO A 443 -19.03 15.10 -15.69
C PRO A 443 -19.09 14.65 -17.15
N SER A 444 -18.86 15.61 -18.05
CA SER A 444 -18.67 15.33 -19.47
C SER A 444 -17.20 15.48 -19.82
N LEU A 445 -16.70 14.64 -20.74
CA LEU A 445 -15.29 14.68 -21.12
C LEU A 445 -14.97 15.97 -21.88
N GLY A 446 -14.30 16.90 -21.21
CA GLY A 446 -13.73 18.08 -21.83
C GLY A 446 -12.40 17.81 -22.57
N PRO A 447 -11.87 18.81 -23.30
CA PRO A 447 -10.50 18.74 -23.82
C PRO A 447 -9.50 18.49 -22.68
N ALA A 448 -8.40 17.80 -22.97
CA ALA A 448 -7.35 17.58 -22.00
C ALA A 448 -6.86 18.93 -21.45
N ARG A 449 -6.98 19.12 -20.13
CA ARG A 449 -6.56 20.36 -19.49
C ARG A 449 -5.06 20.30 -19.26
N VAL A 450 -4.29 20.96 -20.11
CA VAL A 450 -2.85 21.16 -19.86
C VAL A 450 -2.73 22.06 -18.64
N ALA A 451 -2.21 21.53 -17.53
CA ALA A 451 -1.84 22.35 -16.39
C ALA A 451 -0.89 23.45 -16.89
N VAL A 452 -1.25 24.71 -16.67
CA VAL A 452 -0.40 25.85 -17.01
C VAL A 452 0.96 25.62 -16.34
N ARG A 453 2.03 25.63 -17.16
CA ARG A 453 3.40 25.29 -16.76
C ARG A 453 3.90 26.09 -15.57
#